data_AF-A0A6V8KE21-F1
#
_entry.id   AF-A0A6V8KE21-F1
#
_cell.length_a   1.000
_cell.length_b   1.000
_cell.length_c   1.000
_cell.angle_alpha   90.00
_cell.angle_beta   90.00
_cell.angle_gamma   90.00
#
_symmetry.space_group_name_H-M   'P 1'
#
loop_
_entity.id
_entity.type
_entity.pdbx_description
1 polymer ?
#
loop_
_entity_poly.entity_id
_entity_poly.type
_entity_poly.pdbx_seq_one_letter_code
_entity_poly.pdbx_strand_id
1 'polypeptide(L)'
;MLGVAVIGLLWRFLLDANLGFVNHLLGLVGLPSDTPWVTATPWAWVSLVGVTVWWTCGFNAVIYLAGLQDIPAELYEAATVDGATAWDRFRHVTLPGLRPVLLFVVTTTILASANMFGQSYLITQGAPGNETRTVVSYIVERGLAQNDAGRAAAMSITLTLMLVLISVANFRIFRYQED
;
A
#
# COMPACT_ATOMS: atom_id res chain seq x y z
N MET A 1 2.61 4.24 15.06
CA MET A 1 3.04 3.51 13.85
C MET A 1 4.54 3.67 13.69
N LEU A 2 5.26 2.63 13.27
CA LEU A 2 6.69 2.75 12.96
C LEU A 2 6.90 3.77 11.84
N GLY A 3 7.94 4.60 11.97
CA GLY A 3 8.26 5.62 10.97
C GLY A 3 8.76 4.98 9.67
N VAL A 4 8.38 5.58 8.53
CA VAL A 4 8.80 5.11 7.19
C VAL A 4 10.33 5.01 7.06
N ALA A 5 11.07 5.89 7.74
CA ALA A 5 12.53 5.87 7.82
C ALA A 5 13.07 4.56 8.41
N VAL A 6 12.54 4.16 9.56
CA VAL A 6 12.95 2.94 10.27
C VAL A 6 12.65 1.71 9.41
N ILE A 7 11.45 1.65 8.85
CA ILE A 7 11.02 0.54 8.00
C ILE A 7 11.88 0.48 6.73
N GLY A 8 12.01 1.58 6.01
CA GLY A 8 12.77 1.61 4.76
C GLY A 8 14.23 1.20 4.96
N LEU A 9 14.87 1.66 6.04
CA LEU A 9 16.25 1.30 6.35
C LEU A 9 16.39 -0.18 6.76
N LEU A 10 15.51 -0.68 7.63
CA LEU A 10 15.50 -2.08 8.05
C LEU A 10 15.33 -3.01 6.85
N TRP A 11 14.36 -2.72 5.98
CA TRP A 11 14.10 -3.53 4.80
C TRP A 11 15.26 -3.46 3.80
N ARG A 12 15.86 -2.29 3.58
CA ARG A 12 17.05 -2.18 2.74
C ARG A 12 18.22 -3.03 3.25
N PHE A 13 18.42 -3.10 4.57
CA PHE A 13 19.43 -3.96 5.17
C PHE A 13 19.10 -5.45 5.02
N LEU A 14 17.86 -5.85 5.31
CA LEU A 14 17.42 -7.25 5.20
C LEU A 14 17.46 -7.78 3.77
N LEU A 15 17.20 -6.91 2.79
CA LEU A 15 17.11 -7.20 1.37
C LEU A 15 18.42 -6.91 0.60
N ASP A 16 19.52 -6.61 1.30
CA ASP A 16 20.81 -6.44 0.65
C ASP A 16 21.19 -7.72 -0.11
N ALA A 17 21.68 -7.58 -1.34
CA ALA A 17 21.93 -8.71 -2.21
C ALA A 17 23.07 -9.62 -1.70
N ASN A 18 24.04 -9.05 -0.97
CA ASN A 18 25.26 -9.75 -0.56
C ASN A 18 25.24 -10.16 0.91
N LEU A 19 24.77 -9.27 1.79
CA LEU A 19 24.79 -9.44 3.24
C LEU A 19 23.38 -9.57 3.85
N GLY A 20 22.33 -9.52 3.02
CA GLY A 20 20.95 -9.51 3.48
C GLY A 20 20.52 -10.87 4.04
N PHE A 21 19.79 -10.81 5.16
CA PHE A 21 19.23 -11.98 5.82
C PHE A 21 18.28 -12.77 4.91
N VAL A 22 17.51 -12.10 4.04
CA VAL A 22 16.56 -12.76 3.14
C VAL A 22 17.29 -13.67 2.15
N ASN A 23 18.34 -13.16 1.50
CA ASN A 23 19.14 -13.94 0.56
C ASN A 23 19.90 -15.08 1.24
N HIS A 24 20.36 -14.87 2.48
CA HIS A 24 20.95 -15.94 3.27
C HIS A 24 19.97 -17.09 3.52
N LEU A 25 18.72 -16.78 3.92
CA LEU A 25 17.68 -17.79 4.10
C LEU A 25 17.33 -18.53 2.81
N LEU A 26 17.28 -17.82 1.68
CA LEU A 26 17.05 -18.44 0.37
C LEU A 26 18.14 -19.44 0.02
N GLY A 27 19.41 -19.11 0.31
CA GLY A 27 20.53 -20.01 0.14
C GLY A 27 20.41 -21.29 0.97
N LEU A 28 19.92 -21.20 2.21
CA LEU A 28 19.74 -22.37 3.09
C LEU A 28 18.70 -23.37 2.55
N VAL A 29 17.70 -22.90 1.80
CA VAL A 29 16.66 -23.73 1.21
C VAL A 29 16.94 -24.09 -0.27
N GLY A 30 18.13 -23.77 -0.78
CA GLY A 30 18.56 -24.09 -2.14
C GLY A 30 18.01 -23.17 -3.24
N LEU A 31 17.50 -21.99 -2.88
CA LEU A 31 17.04 -20.96 -3.81
C LEU A 31 18.16 -19.95 -4.13
N PRO A 32 18.04 -19.15 -5.22
CA PRO A 32 19.01 -18.12 -5.56
C PRO A 32 19.25 -17.14 -4.41
N SER A 33 20.48 -17.11 -3.90
CA SER A 33 20.90 -16.32 -2.74
C SER A 33 21.53 -14.97 -3.09
N ASP A 34 21.42 -14.54 -4.33
CA ASP A 34 21.96 -13.29 -4.88
C ASP A 34 20.85 -12.43 -5.51
N THR A 35 19.60 -12.70 -5.15
CA THR A 35 18.43 -12.02 -5.72
C THR A 35 18.54 -10.50 -5.49
N PRO A 36 18.49 -9.68 -6.55
CA PRO A 36 18.69 -8.23 -6.47
C PRO A 36 17.41 -7.48 -6.06
N TRP A 37 16.96 -7.70 -4.82
CA TRP A 37 15.68 -7.19 -4.27
C TRP A 37 15.44 -5.69 -4.41
N VAL A 38 16.49 -4.89 -4.51
CA VAL A 38 16.39 -3.43 -4.50
C VAL A 38 16.92 -2.80 -5.80
N THR A 39 17.74 -3.55 -6.55
CA THR A 39 18.58 -3.01 -7.62
C THR A 39 18.15 -3.43 -9.02
N ALA A 40 17.25 -4.41 -9.17
CA ALA A 40 16.79 -4.84 -10.49
C ALA A 40 15.28 -5.16 -10.53
N THR A 41 14.68 -4.97 -11.71
CA THR A 41 13.31 -5.35 -12.02
C THR A 41 13.26 -6.84 -12.36
N PRO A 42 12.26 -7.61 -11.89
CA PRO A 42 11.05 -7.19 -11.18
C PRO A 42 11.20 -7.06 -9.66
N TRP A 43 12.33 -7.49 -9.10
CA TRP A 43 12.51 -7.65 -7.66
C TRP A 43 12.39 -6.36 -6.85
N ALA A 44 12.84 -5.22 -7.40
CA ALA A 44 12.65 -3.89 -6.82
C ALA A 44 11.17 -3.54 -6.60
N TRP A 45 10.28 -3.94 -7.51
CA TRP A 45 8.83 -3.76 -7.34
C TRP A 45 8.24 -4.76 -6.37
N VAL A 46 8.67 -6.03 -6.44
CA VAL A 46 8.22 -7.07 -5.51
C VAL A 46 8.55 -6.69 -4.07
N SER A 47 9.77 -6.23 -3.82
CA SER A 47 10.19 -5.78 -2.49
C SER A 47 9.40 -4.56 -2.05
N LEU A 48 9.30 -3.51 -2.88
CA LEU A 48 8.53 -2.31 -2.53
C LEU A 48 7.08 -2.66 -2.18
N VAL A 49 6.37 -3.36 -3.06
CA VAL A 49 4.96 -3.75 -2.83
C VAL A 49 4.85 -4.62 -1.58
N GLY A 50 5.73 -5.61 -1.40
CA GLY A 50 5.74 -6.48 -0.23
C GLY A 50 5.89 -5.70 1.08
N VAL A 51 6.85 -4.76 1.14
CA VAL A 51 7.07 -3.91 2.31
C VAL A 51 5.88 -2.99 2.56
N THR A 52 5.32 -2.38 1.50
CA THR A 52 4.16 -1.49 1.62
C THR A 52 2.95 -2.24 2.16
N VAL A 53 2.65 -3.43 1.62
CA VAL A 53 1.53 -4.26 2.08
C VAL A 53 1.75 -4.71 3.51
N TRP A 54 2.94 -5.20 3.86
CA TRP A 54 3.26 -5.59 5.23
C TRP A 54 3.08 -4.44 6.22
N TRP A 55 3.55 -3.25 5.85
CA TRP A 55 3.47 -2.08 6.72
C TRP A 55 2.03 -1.60 6.94
N THR A 56 1.19 -1.61 5.90
CA THR A 56 -0.20 -1.14 5.97
C THR A 56 -1.18 -2.19 6.50
N CYS A 57 -0.83 -3.48 6.38
CA CYS A 57 -1.71 -4.59 6.77
C CYS A 57 -2.18 -4.49 8.22
N GLY A 58 -1.29 -4.14 9.15
CA GLY A 58 -1.64 -4.06 10.57
C GLY A 58 -2.74 -3.02 10.87
N PHE A 59 -2.65 -1.85 10.24
CA PHE A 59 -3.66 -0.80 10.42
C PHE A 59 -4.98 -1.17 9.75
N ASN A 60 -4.92 -1.67 8.52
CA ASN A 60 -6.11 -2.07 7.77
C ASN A 60 -6.84 -3.22 8.49
N ALA A 61 -6.12 -4.16 9.09
CA ALA A 61 -6.71 -5.25 9.87
C ALA A 61 -7.52 -4.75 11.08
N VAL A 62 -7.03 -3.73 11.79
CA VAL A 62 -7.78 -3.12 12.92
C VAL A 62 -9.06 -2.46 12.43
N ILE A 63 -9.00 -1.74 11.30
CA ILE A 63 -10.18 -1.11 10.70
C ILE A 63 -11.20 -2.18 10.27
N TYR A 64 -10.75 -3.25 9.62
CA TYR A 64 -11.63 -4.36 9.24
C TYR A 64 -12.24 -5.05 10.45
N LEU A 65 -11.48 -5.23 11.54
CA LEU A 65 -11.99 -5.82 12.77
C LEU A 65 -13.08 -4.97 13.40
N ALA A 66 -12.91 -3.65 13.45
CA ALA A 66 -13.95 -2.73 13.92
C ALA A 66 -15.21 -2.84 13.04
N GLY A 67 -15.03 -2.85 11.71
CA GLY A 67 -16.13 -3.04 10.77
C GLY A 67 -16.87 -4.38 10.92
N LEU A 68 -16.15 -5.45 11.25
CA LEU A 68 -16.74 -6.76 11.52
C LEU A 68 -17.57 -6.77 12.80
N GLN A 69 -17.14 -6.03 13.83
CA GLN A 69 -17.85 -5.92 15.10
C GLN A 69 -19.17 -5.14 14.99
N ASP A 70 -19.27 -4.23 14.02
CA ASP A 70 -20.50 -3.46 13.76
C ASP A 70 -21.59 -4.28 13.04
N ILE A 71 -21.25 -5.44 12.47
CA ILE A 71 -22.24 -6.28 11.77
C ILE A 71 -23.11 -7.02 12.81
N PRO A 72 -24.45 -6.86 12.79
CA PRO A 72 -25.34 -7.53 13.75
C PRO A 72 -25.19 -9.05 13.72
N ALA A 73 -25.01 -9.66 14.89
CA ALA A 73 -24.88 -11.12 15.03
C ALA A 73 -26.12 -11.88 14.52
N GLU A 74 -27.30 -11.27 14.65
CA GLU A 74 -28.60 -11.80 14.21
C GLU A 74 -28.61 -12.18 12.72
N LEU A 75 -27.87 -11.44 11.87
CA LEU A 75 -27.75 -11.75 10.44
C LEU A 75 -27.00 -13.08 10.20
N TYR A 76 -26.00 -13.36 11.02
CA TYR A 76 -25.25 -14.62 10.95
C TYR A 76 -26.06 -15.79 11.50
N GLU A 77 -26.84 -15.56 12.56
CA GLU A 77 -27.73 -16.57 13.14
C GLU A 77 -28.84 -16.94 12.17
N ALA A 78 -29.53 -15.95 11.58
CA ALA A 78 -30.56 -16.16 10.57
C ALA A 78 -30.03 -16.96 9.38
N ALA A 79 -28.87 -16.58 8.83
CA ALA A 79 -28.25 -17.33 7.73
C ALA A 79 -27.90 -18.77 8.12
N THR A 80 -27.54 -19.02 9.39
CA THR A 80 -27.24 -20.37 9.88
C THR A 80 -28.51 -21.21 9.99
N VAL A 81 -29.63 -20.62 10.42
CA VAL A 81 -30.96 -21.27 10.45
C VAL A 81 -31.44 -21.62 9.04
N ASP A 82 -31.14 -20.77 8.05
CA ASP A 82 -31.44 -21.00 6.64
C ASP A 82 -30.49 -22.03 5.97
N GLY A 83 -29.55 -22.61 6.72
CA GLY A 83 -28.63 -23.64 6.23
C GLY A 83 -27.44 -23.10 5.43
N ALA A 84 -27.12 -21.80 5.54
CA ALA A 84 -26.01 -21.19 4.83
C ALA A 84 -24.65 -21.73 5.31
N THR A 85 -23.77 -22.07 4.36
CA THR A 85 -22.40 -22.49 4.68
C THR A 85 -21.53 -21.30 5.13
N ALA A 86 -20.31 -21.57 5.59
CA ALA A 86 -19.36 -20.50 5.95
C ALA A 86 -19.05 -19.56 4.77
N TRP A 87 -18.97 -20.09 3.55
CA TRP A 87 -18.75 -19.29 2.35
C TRP A 87 -19.96 -18.43 1.99
N ASP A 88 -21.18 -18.98 2.14
CA ASP A 88 -22.41 -18.23 1.91
C ASP A 88 -22.56 -17.07 2.88
N ARG A 89 -22.26 -17.29 4.17
CA ARG A 89 -22.25 -16.24 5.19
C ARG A 89 -21.19 -15.17 4.89
N PHE A 90 -19.99 -15.57 4.46
CA PHE A 90 -18.97 -14.60 4.05
C PHE A 90 -19.42 -13.73 2.87
N ARG A 91 -19.95 -14.35 1.81
CA ARG A 91 -20.33 -13.64 0.58
C ARG A 91 -21.57 -12.78 0.72
N HIS A 92 -22.57 -13.21 1.50
CA HIS A 92 -23.88 -12.55 1.58
C HIS A 92 -24.11 -11.77 2.88
N VAL A 93 -23.36 -12.01 3.95
CA VAL A 93 -23.48 -11.28 5.22
C VAL A 93 -22.22 -10.45 5.47
N THR A 94 -21.04 -11.08 5.53
CA THR A 94 -19.80 -10.40 5.90
C THR A 94 -19.36 -9.37 4.86
N LEU A 95 -19.25 -9.77 3.59
CA LEU A 95 -18.75 -8.90 2.52
C LEU A 95 -19.68 -7.69 2.26
N PRO A 96 -21.02 -7.84 2.21
CA PRO A 96 -21.93 -6.70 2.10
C PRO A 96 -21.94 -5.83 3.37
N GLY A 97 -21.89 -6.44 4.57
CA GLY A 97 -21.84 -5.71 5.84
C GLY A 97 -20.55 -4.90 6.01
N LEU A 98 -19.41 -5.41 5.51
CA LEU A 98 -18.12 -4.72 5.51
C LEU A 98 -17.98 -3.66 4.40
N ARG A 99 -18.93 -3.55 3.48
CA ARG A 99 -18.81 -2.67 2.30
C ARG A 99 -18.40 -1.24 2.67
N PRO A 100 -19.02 -0.53 3.63
CA PRO A 100 -18.62 0.85 3.96
C PRO A 100 -17.14 0.95 4.40
N VAL A 101 -16.69 -0.04 5.17
CA VAL A 101 -15.32 -0.12 5.70
C VAL A 101 -14.32 -0.50 4.61
N LEU A 102 -14.66 -1.44 3.74
CA LEU A 102 -13.86 -1.80 2.56
C LEU A 102 -13.65 -0.60 1.65
N LEU A 103 -14.71 0.16 1.40
CA LEU A 103 -14.64 1.37 0.59
C LEU A 103 -13.69 2.39 1.22
N PHE A 104 -13.87 2.70 2.50
CA PHE A 104 -12.98 3.61 3.22
C PHE A 104 -11.50 3.18 3.14
N VAL A 105 -11.20 1.91 3.40
CA VAL A 105 -9.82 1.39 3.39
C VAL A 105 -9.22 1.43 1.98
N VAL A 106 -9.96 0.97 0.96
CA VAL A 106 -9.50 0.96 -0.44
C VAL A 106 -9.21 2.38 -0.92
N THR A 107 -10.13 3.31 -0.67
CA THR A 107 -9.98 4.73 -1.02
C THR A 107 -8.74 5.35 -0.40
N THR A 108 -8.61 5.21 0.92
CA THR A 108 -7.52 5.82 1.67
C THR A 108 -6.19 5.20 1.25
N THR A 109 -6.17 3.89 0.99
CA THR A 109 -4.97 3.19 0.51
C THR A 109 -4.56 3.65 -0.88
N ILE A 110 -5.49 3.79 -1.83
CA ILE A 110 -5.18 4.31 -3.18
C ILE A 110 -4.59 5.72 -3.10
N LEU A 111 -5.19 6.60 -2.29
CA LEU A 111 -4.70 7.97 -2.11
C LEU A 111 -3.30 7.99 -1.45
N ALA A 112 -3.07 7.13 -0.46
CA ALA A 112 -1.78 6.99 0.21
C ALA A 112 -0.71 6.45 -0.75
N SER A 113 -1.03 5.45 -1.56
CA SER A 113 -0.13 4.87 -2.56
C SER A 113 0.22 5.88 -3.66
N ALA A 114 -0.73 6.71 -4.09
CA ALA A 114 -0.45 7.79 -5.05
C ALA A 114 0.52 8.84 -4.50
N ASN A 115 0.59 9.00 -3.17
CA ASN A 115 1.53 9.87 -2.46
C ASN A 115 2.77 9.13 -1.94
N MET A 116 3.04 7.91 -2.40
CA MET A 116 4.20 7.15 -1.96
C MET A 116 5.49 7.90 -2.33
N PHE A 117 6.32 8.19 -1.32
CA PHE A 117 7.63 8.82 -1.51
C PHE A 117 8.69 8.13 -0.67
N GLY A 118 8.51 8.15 0.66
CA GLY A 118 9.53 7.68 1.60
C GLY A 118 9.98 6.24 1.34
N GLN A 119 9.05 5.34 1.01
CA GLN A 119 9.34 3.92 0.75
C GLN A 119 10.28 3.75 -0.45
N SER A 120 9.89 4.31 -1.61
CA SER A 120 10.71 4.28 -2.82
C SER A 120 12.06 4.95 -2.60
N TYR A 121 12.08 6.13 -1.97
CA TYR A 121 13.29 6.89 -1.73
C TYR A 121 14.28 6.16 -0.79
N LEU A 122 13.81 5.59 0.31
CA LEU A 122 14.66 4.95 1.31
C LEU A 122 15.14 3.56 0.88
N ILE A 123 14.27 2.79 0.22
CA ILE A 123 14.58 1.41 -0.15
C ILE A 123 15.35 1.42 -1.46
N THR A 124 14.74 1.88 -2.54
CA THR A 124 15.26 1.75 -3.91
C THR A 124 15.95 3.00 -4.46
N GLN A 125 15.71 4.18 -3.88
CA GLN A 125 16.14 5.48 -4.43
C GLN A 125 15.69 5.71 -5.89
N GLY A 126 14.57 5.13 -6.33
CA GLY A 126 14.11 5.20 -7.72
C GLY A 126 14.72 4.16 -8.68
N ALA A 127 15.64 3.31 -8.19
CA ALA A 127 16.31 2.29 -8.97
C ALA A 127 15.43 1.04 -9.27
N PRO A 128 15.74 0.27 -10.34
CA PRO A 128 16.78 0.50 -11.35
C PRO A 128 16.46 1.68 -12.27
N GLY A 129 17.45 2.49 -12.62
CA GLY A 129 17.29 3.67 -13.48
C GLY A 129 16.37 4.70 -12.84
N ASN A 130 15.09 4.71 -13.26
CA ASN A 130 14.01 5.53 -12.70
C ASN A 130 12.69 4.74 -12.53
N GLU A 131 12.74 3.41 -12.59
CA GLU A 131 11.55 2.55 -12.63
C GLU A 131 10.66 2.74 -11.39
N THR A 132 11.25 2.83 -10.20
CA THR A 132 10.49 3.00 -8.95
C THR A 132 10.37 4.47 -8.52
N ARG A 133 10.81 5.41 -9.37
CA ARG A 133 10.83 6.84 -9.05
C ARG A 133 9.41 7.39 -8.98
N THR A 134 9.08 8.03 -7.86
CA THR A 134 7.74 8.57 -7.63
C THR A 134 7.64 10.04 -8.05
N VAL A 135 6.43 10.51 -8.33
CA VAL A 135 6.21 11.93 -8.72
C VAL A 135 6.74 12.88 -7.66
N VAL A 136 6.48 12.57 -6.38
CA VAL A 136 6.98 13.35 -5.25
C VAL A 136 8.51 13.38 -5.21
N SER A 137 9.18 12.24 -5.47
CA SER A 137 10.65 12.22 -5.50
C SER A 137 11.23 13.12 -6.60
N TYR A 138 10.58 13.16 -7.76
CA TYR A 138 10.99 14.03 -8.85
C TYR A 138 10.77 15.52 -8.53
N ILE A 139 9.66 15.87 -7.86
CA ILE A 139 9.41 17.23 -7.38
C ILE A 139 10.50 17.67 -6.40
N VAL A 140 10.85 16.80 -5.45
CA VAL A 140 11.90 17.07 -4.45
C VAL A 140 13.26 17.26 -5.11
N GLU A 141 13.61 16.41 -6.09
CA GLU A 141 14.85 16.54 -6.88
C GLU A 141 14.90 17.90 -7.60
N ARG A 142 13.82 18.29 -8.30
CA ARG A 142 13.74 19.58 -9.01
C ARG A 142 13.84 20.77 -8.06
N GLY A 143 13.13 20.73 -6.93
CA GLY A 143 13.05 21.85 -6.00
C GLY A 143 14.31 22.03 -5.16
N LEU A 144 14.86 20.94 -4.62
CA LEU A 144 15.98 20.99 -3.69
C LEU A 144 17.34 20.77 -4.36
N ALA A 145 17.47 19.74 -5.20
CA ALA A 145 18.76 19.40 -5.80
C ALA A 145 19.11 20.33 -6.97
N GLN A 146 18.12 20.72 -7.78
CA GLN A 146 18.31 21.60 -8.94
C GLN A 146 18.01 23.07 -8.65
N ASN A 147 17.62 23.42 -7.42
CA ASN A 147 17.25 24.78 -6.98
C ASN A 147 16.15 25.45 -7.84
N ASP A 148 15.29 24.64 -8.50
CA ASP A 148 14.21 25.14 -9.35
C ASP A 148 12.87 25.08 -8.58
N ALA A 149 12.78 25.91 -7.53
CA ALA A 149 11.62 25.98 -6.66
C ALA A 149 10.33 26.36 -7.40
N GLY A 150 10.43 27.19 -8.44
CA GLY A 150 9.30 27.61 -9.26
C GLY A 150 8.67 26.44 -10.02
N ARG A 151 9.48 25.63 -10.72
CA ARG A 151 8.97 24.43 -11.39
C ARG A 151 8.47 23.39 -10.40
N ALA A 152 9.17 23.17 -9.29
CA ALA A 152 8.74 22.24 -8.26
C ALA A 152 7.37 22.63 -7.67
N ALA A 153 7.14 23.91 -7.40
CA ALA A 153 5.84 24.41 -6.92
C ALA A 153 4.71 24.15 -7.93
N ALA A 154 4.94 24.43 -9.22
CA ALA A 154 3.96 24.16 -10.27
C ALA A 154 3.62 22.65 -10.39
N MET A 155 4.63 21.79 -10.29
CA MET A 155 4.44 20.33 -10.28
C MET A 155 3.65 19.87 -9.04
N SER A 156 3.94 20.41 -7.85
CA SER A 156 3.20 20.11 -6.60
C SER A 156 1.73 20.50 -6.68
N ILE A 157 1.42 21.67 -7.26
CA ILE A 157 0.03 22.09 -7.48
C ILE A 157 -0.67 21.15 -8.45
N THR A 158 0.01 20.76 -9.54
CA THR A 158 -0.53 19.81 -10.52
C THR A 158 -0.82 18.44 -9.89
N LEU A 159 0.10 17.92 -9.08
CA LEU A 159 -0.08 16.67 -8.35
C LEU A 159 -1.25 16.77 -7.37
N THR A 160 -1.36 17.88 -6.64
CA THR A 160 -2.49 18.15 -5.73
C THR A 160 -3.82 18.11 -6.47
N LEU A 161 -3.91 18.76 -7.64
CA LEU A 161 -5.12 18.74 -8.46
C LEU A 161 -5.47 17.32 -8.93
N MET A 162 -4.49 16.53 -9.37
CA MET A 162 -4.71 15.12 -9.73
C MET A 162 -5.24 14.29 -8.55
N LEU A 163 -4.65 14.47 -7.35
CA LEU A 163 -5.09 13.76 -6.15
C LEU A 163 -6.50 14.17 -5.70
N VAL A 164 -6.86 15.44 -5.83
CA VAL A 164 -8.23 15.92 -5.58
C VAL A 164 -9.19 15.29 -6.56
N LEU A 165 -8.86 15.20 -7.85
CA LEU A 165 -9.69 14.53 -8.85
C LEU A 165 -9.88 13.05 -8.53
N ILE A 166 -8.82 12.33 -8.15
CA ILE A 166 -8.89 10.93 -7.73
C ILE A 166 -9.79 10.79 -6.49
N SER A 167 -9.62 11.68 -5.50
CA SER A 167 -10.42 11.68 -4.27
C SER A 167 -11.90 11.92 -4.55
N VAL A 168 -12.23 12.91 -5.38
CA VAL A 168 -13.62 13.21 -5.78
C VAL A 168 -14.22 12.07 -6.60
N ALA A 169 -13.46 11.50 -7.55
CA ALA A 169 -13.91 10.37 -8.35
C ALA A 169 -14.21 9.16 -7.47
N ASN A 170 -13.29 8.83 -6.56
CA ASN A 170 -13.45 7.77 -5.60
C ASN A 170 -14.69 8.00 -4.72
N PHE A 171 -14.83 9.18 -4.13
CA PHE A 171 -16.00 9.53 -3.32
C PHE A 171 -17.32 9.43 -4.10
N ARG A 172 -17.37 9.86 -5.37
CA ARG A 172 -18.58 9.75 -6.20
C ARG A 172 -18.94 8.32 -6.59
N ILE A 173 -17.96 7.49 -6.94
CA ILE A 173 -18.19 6.08 -7.29
C ILE A 173 -18.78 5.34 -6.08
N PHE A 174 -18.34 5.70 -4.87
CA PHE A 174 -18.67 4.98 -3.65
C PHE A 174 -19.84 5.56 -2.85
N ARG A 175 -20.22 6.82 -3.05
CA ARG A 175 -21.40 7.44 -2.41
C ARG A 175 -22.73 7.07 -3.08
N TYR A 176 -22.73 6.44 -4.26
CA TYR A 176 -23.97 6.02 -4.96
C TYR A 176 -24.61 4.74 -4.38
N GLN A 177 -24.29 4.37 -3.14
CA GLN A 177 -24.71 3.10 -2.52
C GLN A 177 -25.32 3.29 -1.12
N GLU A 178 -25.61 4.53 -0.74
CA GLU A 178 -26.31 4.90 0.51
C GLU A 178 -27.82 5.13 0.33
N ASP A 179 -28.39 4.78 -0.84
CA ASP A 179 -29.84 4.81 -1.09
C ASP A 179 -30.47 3.40 -1.05
#